data_AF-A0A1A2DF17-F1
#
_entry.id   AF-A0A1A2DF17-F1
#
_cell.length_a   1.000
_cell.length_b   1.000
_cell.length_c   1.000
_cell.angle_alpha   90.00
_cell.angle_beta   90.00
_cell.angle_gamma   90.00
#
_symmetry.space_group_name_H-M   'P 1'
#
loop_
_entity.id
_entity.type
_entity.pdbx_description
1 polymer ?
#
loop_
_entity_poly.entity_id
_entity_poly.type
_entity_poly.pdbx_seq_one_letter_code
_entity_poly.pdbx_strand_id
1 'polypeptide(L)'
;MRVDSAGVGAMAARWGALVDGLDGTAAPTGLLSYQPSAAAVNGAHVDVAVFTAGLAGRVRARAIGVGQADARYIANEAESATDLAAVAPPVTSV
;
A
#
# COMPACT_ATOMS: atom_id res chain seq x y z
N MET A 1 -10.30 -4.07 22.06
CA MET A 1 -10.02 -2.97 21.12
C MET A 1 -10.15 -3.53 19.71
N ARG A 2 -11.05 -3.01 18.86
CA ARG A 2 -11.24 -3.49 17.48
C ARG A 2 -10.42 -2.67 16.50
N VAL A 3 -9.90 -3.31 15.47
CA VAL A 3 -9.16 -2.63 14.39
C VAL A 3 -10.14 -1.89 13.48
N ASP A 4 -9.79 -0.65 13.10
CA ASP A 4 -10.54 0.14 12.10
C ASP A 4 -10.13 -0.27 10.67
N SER A 5 -10.77 -1.31 10.16
CA SER A 5 -10.56 -1.85 8.81
C SER A 5 -10.79 -0.82 7.71
N ALA A 6 -11.79 0.06 7.88
CA ALA A 6 -12.11 1.10 6.91
C ALA A 6 -10.98 2.15 6.80
N GLY A 7 -10.45 2.60 7.94
CA GLY A 7 -9.30 3.51 7.97
C GLY A 7 -8.02 2.89 7.39
N VAL A 8 -7.81 1.59 7.62
CA VAL A 8 -6.68 0.84 7.05
C VAL A 8 -6.78 0.74 5.51
N GLY A 9 -7.97 0.42 4.99
CA GLY A 9 -8.22 0.39 3.53
C GLY A 9 -8.05 1.76 2.87
N ALA A 10 -8.54 2.82 3.50
CA ALA A 10 -8.37 4.20 3.01
C ALA A 10 -6.90 4.63 2.95
N MET A 11 -6.07 4.19 3.91
CA MET A 11 -4.62 4.43 3.87
C MET A 11 -3.94 3.67 2.73
N ALA A 12 -4.30 2.41 2.50
CA ALA A 12 -3.75 1.61 1.40
C ALA A 12 -4.07 2.24 0.04
N ALA A 13 -5.30 2.72 -0.17
CA ALA A 13 -5.69 3.43 -1.39
C ALA A 13 -4.89 4.72 -1.59
N ARG A 14 -4.71 5.51 -0.52
CA ARG A 14 -3.93 6.76 -0.57
C ARG A 14 -2.45 6.51 -0.89
N TRP A 15 -1.87 5.44 -0.36
CA TRP A 15 -0.51 5.02 -0.72
C TRP A 15 -0.41 4.58 -2.18
N GLY A 16 -1.43 3.90 -2.73
CA GLY A 16 -1.50 3.59 -4.16
C GLY A 16 -1.46 4.84 -5.03
N ALA A 17 -2.29 5.84 -4.74
CA ALA A 17 -2.31 7.10 -5.48
C ALA A 17 -0.99 7.87 -5.40
N LEU A 18 -0.30 7.84 -4.25
CA LEU A 18 1.03 8.43 -4.10
C LEU A 18 2.09 7.74 -4.96
N VAL A 19 2.00 6.41 -5.09
CA VAL A 19 2.88 5.63 -5.98
C VAL A 19 2.66 6.01 -7.45
N ASP A 20 1.41 6.09 -7.88
CA ASP A 20 1.10 6.43 -9.28
C ASP A 20 1.55 7.87 -9.62
N GLY A 21 1.50 8.80 -8.65
CA GLY A 21 2.04 10.15 -8.81
C GLY A 21 3.58 10.19 -8.90
N LEU A 22 4.28 9.29 -8.21
CA LEU A 22 5.74 9.16 -8.28
C LEU A 22 6.20 8.63 -9.65
N ASP A 23 5.49 7.64 -10.22
CA ASP A 23 5.78 7.12 -11.57
C ASP A 23 5.60 8.20 -12.65
N GLY A 24 4.75 9.22 -12.41
CA GLY A 24 4.56 10.36 -13.31
C GLY A 24 5.71 11.38 -13.35
N THR A 25 6.72 11.27 -12.47
CA THR A 25 7.85 12.24 -12.38
C THR A 25 9.05 11.88 -13.24
N ALA A 26 8.88 11.05 -14.27
CA ALA A 26 9.94 10.67 -15.20
C ALA A 26 10.65 11.91 -15.79
N ALA A 27 11.98 11.87 -15.79
CA ALA A 27 12.81 13.01 -16.20
C ALA A 27 12.63 13.36 -17.69
N PRO A 28 12.77 14.64 -18.07
CA PRO A 28 12.70 15.05 -19.47
C PRO A 28 13.84 14.42 -20.27
N THR A 29 13.48 13.68 -21.32
CA THR A 29 14.43 13.13 -22.30
C THR A 29 14.87 14.24 -23.26
N GLY A 30 16.11 14.75 -23.15
CA GLY A 30 16.63 15.71 -24.14
C GLY A 30 17.83 16.59 -23.79
N LEU A 31 18.63 16.31 -22.76
CA LEU A 31 19.80 17.14 -22.45
C LEU A 31 21.00 16.82 -23.36
N LEU A 32 21.55 17.86 -24.00
CA LEU A 32 22.66 17.81 -24.95
C LEU A 32 23.92 17.15 -24.33
N SER A 33 24.40 16.09 -24.98
CA SER A 33 25.43 15.15 -24.52
C SER A 33 26.87 15.69 -24.44
N TYR A 34 27.10 16.96 -24.79
CA TYR A 34 28.45 17.50 -24.99
C TYR A 34 29.02 18.23 -23.77
N GLN A 35 28.21 18.45 -22.72
CA GLN A 35 28.64 19.14 -21.50
C GLN A 35 28.70 18.15 -20.33
N PRO A 36 29.85 17.99 -19.64
CA PRO A 36 29.99 17.03 -18.52
C PRO A 36 28.96 17.22 -17.41
N SER A 37 28.56 18.47 -17.14
CA SER A 37 27.51 18.77 -16.17
C SER A 37 26.13 18.27 -16.61
N ALA A 38 25.81 18.30 -17.91
CA ALA A 38 24.54 17.78 -18.43
C ALA A 38 24.48 16.25 -18.31
N ALA A 39 25.59 15.56 -18.56
CA ALA A 39 25.71 14.12 -18.35
C ALA A 39 25.57 13.74 -16.86
N ALA A 40 26.19 14.51 -15.95
CA ALA A 40 26.07 14.29 -14.52
C ALA A 40 24.63 14.51 -14.00
N VAL A 41 23.95 15.56 -14.47
CA VAL A 41 22.54 15.82 -14.14
C VAL A 41 21.63 14.71 -14.66
N ASN A 42 21.85 14.25 -15.90
CA ASN A 42 21.10 13.11 -16.44
C ASN A 42 21.32 11.83 -15.62
N GLY A 43 22.56 11.55 -15.19
CA GLY A 43 22.87 10.43 -14.30
C GLY A 43 22.10 10.52 -12.97
N ALA A 44 22.11 11.69 -12.33
CA ALA A 44 21.35 11.92 -11.10
C ALA A 44 19.84 11.74 -11.29
N HIS A 45 19.28 12.15 -12.43
CA HIS A 45 17.88 11.91 -12.76
C HIS A 45 17.55 10.41 -12.89
N VAL A 46 18.44 9.63 -13.52
CA VAL A 46 18.28 8.17 -13.62
C VAL A 46 18.31 7.53 -12.23
N ASP A 47 19.24 7.93 -11.36
CA ASP A 47 19.35 7.41 -10.00
C ASP A 47 18.08 7.70 -9.17
N VAL A 48 17.54 8.92 -9.27
CA VAL A 48 16.29 9.32 -8.61
C VAL A 48 15.11 8.51 -9.14
N ALA A 49 15.04 8.25 -10.44
CA ALA A 49 13.97 7.44 -11.03
C ALA A 49 14.03 5.99 -10.52
N VAL A 50 15.23 5.38 -10.49
CA VAL A 50 15.42 4.02 -9.96
C VAL A 50 15.07 3.93 -8.47
N PHE A 51 15.53 4.91 -7.68
CA PHE A 51 15.19 4.98 -6.25
C PHE A 51 13.67 5.06 -6.03
N THR A 52 13.02 5.93 -6.79
CA THR A 52 11.58 6.18 -6.70
C THR A 52 10.76 4.95 -7.09
N ALA A 53 11.12 4.27 -8.18
CA ALA A 53 10.49 3.01 -8.58
C ALA A 53 10.65 1.91 -7.51
N GLY A 54 11.84 1.82 -6.90
CA GLY A 54 12.09 0.89 -5.79
C GLY A 54 11.26 1.21 -4.55
N LEU A 55 11.11 2.49 -4.20
CA LEU A 55 10.25 2.94 -3.11
C LEU A 55 8.78 2.62 -3.38
N ALA A 56 8.31 2.92 -4.60
CA ALA A 56 6.96 2.61 -5.06
C ALA A 56 6.64 1.12 -4.94
N GLY A 57 7.56 0.25 -5.39
CA GLY A 57 7.42 -1.20 -5.25
C GLY A 57 7.26 -1.65 -3.80
N ARG A 58 8.08 -1.12 -2.88
CA ARG A 58 7.97 -1.45 -1.44
C ARG A 58 6.67 -0.99 -0.81
N VAL A 59 6.22 0.23 -1.14
CA VAL A 59 4.96 0.78 -0.63
C VAL A 59 3.78 -0.05 -1.13
N ARG A 60 3.76 -0.39 -2.43
CA ARG A 60 2.71 -1.24 -3.03
C ARG A 60 2.67 -2.63 -2.39
N ALA A 61 3.83 -3.28 -2.19
CA ALA A 61 3.90 -4.57 -1.51
C ALA A 61 3.34 -4.52 -0.08
N ARG A 62 3.66 -3.45 0.67
CA ARG A 62 3.13 -3.25 2.02
C ARG A 62 1.62 -3.02 2.02
N ALA A 63 1.11 -2.21 1.08
CA ALA A 63 -0.32 -1.97 0.94
C ALA A 63 -1.10 -3.27 0.66
N ILE A 64 -0.58 -4.12 -0.23
CA ILE A 64 -1.16 -5.45 -0.51
C ILE A 64 -1.17 -6.31 0.76
N GLY A 65 -0.04 -6.39 1.47
CA GLY A 65 0.05 -7.18 2.70
C GLY A 65 -0.90 -6.70 3.80
N VAL A 66 -1.11 -5.38 3.91
CA VAL A 66 -2.08 -4.78 4.83
C VAL A 66 -3.51 -5.15 4.43
N GLY A 67 -3.87 -5.07 3.14
CA GLY A 67 -5.19 -5.49 2.67
C GLY A 67 -5.47 -6.98 2.90
N GLN A 68 -4.46 -7.84 2.72
CA GLN A 68 -4.57 -9.27 3.02
C GLN A 68 -4.77 -9.53 4.52
N ALA A 69 -4.05 -8.81 5.38
CA ALA A 69 -4.20 -8.92 6.83
C ALA A 69 -5.59 -8.47 7.30
N ASP A 70 -6.12 -7.38 6.72
CA ASP A 70 -7.46 -6.88 7.02
C ASP A 70 -8.55 -7.88 6.62
N ALA A 71 -8.48 -8.43 5.41
CA ALA A 71 -9.40 -9.46 4.95
C ALA A 71 -9.38 -10.71 5.86
N ARG A 72 -8.18 -11.13 6.30
CA ARG A 72 -8.03 -12.24 7.25
C ARG A 72 -8.64 -11.91 8.61
N TYR A 73 -8.46 -10.69 9.11
CA TYR A 73 -9.05 -10.25 10.37
C TYR A 73 -10.59 -10.28 10.31
N ILE A 74 -11.19 -9.77 9.24
CA ILE A 74 -12.64 -9.79 9.03
C ILE A 74 -13.19 -11.22 9.02
N ALA A 75 -12.52 -12.13 8.30
CA ALA A 75 -12.91 -13.54 8.26
C ALA A 75 -12.85 -14.16 9.67
N ASN A 76 -11.80 -13.87 10.43
CA ASN A 76 -11.61 -14.39 11.78
C ASN A 76 -12.66 -13.87 12.77
N GLU A 77 -13.08 -12.60 12.66
CA GLU A 77 -14.18 -12.06 13.47
C GLU A 77 -15.52 -12.74 13.13
N ALA A 78 -15.78 -13.04 11.85
CA ALA A 78 -17.00 -13.72 11.43
C ALA A 78 -17.06 -15.19 11.90
N GLU A 79 -15.93 -15.90 11.81
CA GLU A 79 -15.79 -17.26 12.35
C GLU A 79 -15.96 -17.25 13.88
N SER A 80 -15.27 -16.35 14.58
CA SER A 80 -15.40 -16.21 16.03
C SER A 80 -16.83 -15.89 16.47
N ALA A 81 -17.57 -15.06 15.71
CA ALA A 81 -18.97 -14.78 15.99
C ALA A 81 -19.87 -16.03 15.84
N THR A 82 -19.56 -16.89 14.86
CA THR A 82 -20.26 -18.16 14.63
C THR A 82 -19.99 -19.14 15.78
N ASP A 83 -18.72 -19.28 16.19
CA ASP A 83 -18.33 -20.14 17.31
C ASP A 83 -18.96 -19.69 18.63
N LEU A 84 -18.98 -18.38 18.89
CA LEU A 84 -19.64 -17.81 20.07
C LEU A 84 -21.15 -18.07 20.08
N ALA A 85 -21.81 -17.97 18.91
CA ALA A 85 -23.23 -18.28 18.79
C ALA A 85 -23.53 -19.76 19.03
N ALA A 86 -22.63 -20.66 18.60
CA ALA A 86 -22.79 -22.11 18.80
C ALA A 86 -22.70 -22.54 20.27
N VAL A 87 -21.96 -21.80 21.11
CA VAL A 87 -21.78 -22.08 22.54
C VAL A 87 -22.78 -21.30 23.41
N ALA A 88 -23.51 -20.34 22.84
CA ALA A 88 -24.49 -19.55 23.58
C ALA A 88 -25.68 -20.43 24.05
N PRO A 89 -26.04 -20.41 25.35
CA PRO A 89 -27.17 -21.19 25.84
C PRO A 89 -28.50 -20.69 25.23
N PRO A 90 -29.49 -21.56 25.02
CA PRO A 90 -30.80 -21.14 24.53
C PRO A 90 -31.41 -20.16 25.54
N VAL A 91 -31.74 -18.96 25.07
CA VAL A 91 -32.47 -17.97 25.86
C VAL A 91 -33.93 -18.44 25.94
N THR A 92 -34.20 -19.41 26.82
CA THR A 92 -35.57 -19.70 27.25
C THR A 92 -35.97 -18.60 28.22
N SER A 93 -36.56 -17.52 27.66
CA SER A 93 -37.37 -16.57 28.41
C SER A 93 -38.48 -17.36 29.12
N VAL A 94 -38.47 -17.38 30.46
CA VAL A 94 -39.59 -17.85 31.30
C VAL A 94 -40.62 -16.73 31.43
#